data_AF-F9Y3X0-F1
#
_entry.id   AF-F9Y3X0-F1
#
_cell.length_a   1.000
_cell.length_b   1.000
_cell.length_c   1.000
_cell.angle_alpha   90.00
_cell.angle_beta   90.00
_cell.angle_gamma   90.00
#
_symmetry.space_group_name_H-M   'P 1'
#
loop_
_entity.id
_entity.type
_entity.pdbx_description
1 polymer ?
#
loop_
_entity_poly.entity_id
_entity_poly.type
_entity_poly.pdbx_seq_one_letter_code
_entity_poly.pdbx_strand_id
1 'polypeptide(L)'
;MVIRFVKPLALLVVGAALAGCTADMFPSMTRAQGPAGTAAPVAPAPQTPPASNLPPADRLVASIESEGCLLRQNNVASVLLRANLTQQELMDLAPQLAASGRAEVTSDGSVRVISPRCA
;
A
#
# COMPACT_ATOMS: atom_id res chain seq x y z
N MET A 1 17.70 -21.37 -34.37
CA MET A 1 16.94 -22.23 -33.43
C MET A 1 17.93 -23.12 -32.70
N VAL A 2 18.30 -22.76 -31.47
CA VAL A 2 19.24 -23.52 -30.63
C VAL A 2 18.62 -23.61 -29.25
N ILE A 3 17.98 -24.74 -28.96
CA ILE A 3 17.35 -25.03 -27.67
C ILE A 3 18.37 -25.88 -26.90
N ARG A 4 18.95 -25.34 -25.81
CA ARG A 4 19.89 -26.07 -24.96
C ARG A 4 19.30 -26.32 -23.58
N PHE A 5 19.07 -27.61 -23.33
CA PHE A 5 19.32 -28.33 -22.08
C PHE A 5 18.73 -27.78 -20.78
N VAL A 6 17.48 -28.21 -20.55
CA VAL A 6 16.97 -28.84 -19.32
C VAL A 6 18.04 -29.23 -18.30
N LYS A 7 17.94 -28.68 -17.08
CA LYS A 7 18.50 -29.27 -15.85
C LYS A 7 17.52 -29.10 -14.69
N PRO A 8 16.78 -30.17 -14.31
CA PRO A 8 15.95 -30.21 -13.12
C PRO A 8 16.68 -31.03 -12.04
N LEU A 9 17.08 -30.40 -10.94
CA LEU A 9 17.54 -31.03 -9.69
C LEU A 9 17.91 -29.86 -8.76
N ALA A 10 17.56 -29.76 -7.48
CA ALA A 10 16.98 -30.67 -6.51
C ALA A 10 16.26 -29.76 -5.48
N LEU A 11 15.01 -30.02 -5.10
CA LEU A 11 14.68 -30.80 -3.91
C LEU A 11 15.55 -30.45 -2.68
N LEU A 12 15.08 -29.49 -1.89
CA LEU A 12 15.35 -29.46 -0.44
C LEU A 12 14.03 -29.25 0.29
N VAL A 13 13.47 -30.37 0.72
CA VAL A 13 12.44 -30.49 1.75
C VAL A 13 13.11 -30.20 3.10
N VAL A 14 12.61 -29.21 3.82
CA VAL A 14 12.67 -29.19 5.29
C VAL A 14 11.32 -28.71 5.80
N GLY A 15 10.54 -29.65 6.34
CA GLY A 15 9.36 -29.38 7.14
C GLY A 15 9.67 -29.47 8.64
N ALA A 16 8.95 -28.69 9.43
CA ALA A 16 8.67 -28.85 10.86
C ALA A 16 7.95 -27.56 11.33
N ALA A 17 6.93 -27.53 12.17
CA ALA A 17 6.02 -28.51 12.73
C ALA A 17 4.84 -27.68 13.29
N LEU A 18 3.62 -28.22 13.21
CA LEU A 18 2.42 -27.63 13.80
C LEU A 18 2.49 -27.75 15.33
N ALA A 19 2.56 -26.61 16.04
CA ALA A 19 2.31 -26.56 17.47
C ALA A 19 0.87 -26.04 17.69
N GLY A 20 -0.04 -26.97 17.95
CA GLY A 20 -1.34 -26.69 18.57
C GLY A 20 -1.29 -26.83 20.10
N CYS A 21 -2.48 -26.74 20.70
CA CYS A 21 -2.85 -26.90 22.12
C CYS A 21 -2.76 -25.60 22.95
N THR A 22 -3.77 -25.18 23.73
CA THR A 22 -5.05 -25.74 24.21
C THR A 22 -5.84 -24.54 24.80
N ALA A 23 -7.11 -24.35 24.46
CA ALA A 23 -8.22 -24.74 25.33
C ALA A 23 -8.01 -24.36 26.81
N ASP A 24 -8.02 -23.06 27.12
CA ASP A 24 -8.23 -22.58 28.50
C ASP A 24 -9.74 -22.56 28.78
N MET A 25 -10.18 -23.73 29.22
CA MET A 25 -11.48 -23.99 29.81
C MET A 25 -11.44 -23.52 31.27
N PHE A 26 -11.71 -22.24 31.52
CA PHE A 26 -12.10 -21.80 32.87
C PHE A 26 -13.63 -21.70 32.97
N PRO A 27 -14.25 -22.53 33.82
CA PRO A 27 -15.68 -22.52 34.04
C PRO A 27 -16.09 -21.28 34.84
N SER A 28 -17.32 -20.88 34.57
CA SER A 28 -18.08 -19.84 35.23
C SER A 28 -17.94 -19.85 36.76
N MET A 29 -17.73 -18.68 37.36
CA MET A 29 -18.76 -17.97 38.14
C MET A 29 -18.14 -16.77 38.85
N THR A 30 -18.88 -15.65 38.85
CA THR A 30 -18.65 -14.46 39.70
C THR A 30 -17.71 -13.38 39.16
N ARG A 31 -18.20 -12.57 38.21
CA ARG A 31 -18.00 -11.11 38.33
C ARG A 31 -19.32 -10.40 38.09
N ALA A 32 -19.75 -9.74 39.16
CA ALA A 32 -20.98 -8.99 39.34
C ALA A 32 -21.37 -8.19 38.09
N GLN A 33 -22.60 -8.45 37.63
CA GLN A 33 -23.37 -7.56 36.78
C GLN A 33 -23.55 -6.23 37.53
N GLY A 34 -22.69 -5.26 37.25
CA GLY A 34 -23.01 -3.85 37.47
C GLY A 34 -24.14 -3.43 36.51
N PRO A 35 -24.86 -2.34 36.81
CA PRO A 35 -26.02 -1.93 36.03
C PRO A 35 -25.64 -1.77 34.55
N ALA A 36 -26.38 -2.49 33.70
CA ALA A 36 -26.30 -2.41 32.26
C ALA A 36 -26.65 -0.98 31.81
N GLY A 37 -25.66 -0.10 31.78
CA GLY A 37 -25.67 1.04 30.90
C GLY A 37 -25.59 0.48 29.48
N THR A 38 -26.68 0.59 28.75
CA THR A 38 -26.78 0.24 27.33
C THR A 38 -25.81 1.13 26.54
N ALA A 39 -24.54 0.72 26.46
CA ALA A 39 -23.60 1.33 25.54
C ALA A 39 -24.03 0.91 24.14
N ALA A 40 -24.66 1.83 23.41
CA ALA A 40 -24.87 1.67 21.98
C ALA A 40 -23.53 1.36 21.31
N PRO A 41 -23.48 0.49 20.28
CA PRO A 41 -22.26 0.23 19.55
C PRO A 41 -21.73 1.53 18.96
N VAL A 42 -20.63 2.03 19.51
CA VAL A 42 -19.91 3.15 18.93
C VAL A 42 -19.33 2.66 17.61
N ALA A 43 -19.75 3.26 16.50
CA ALA A 43 -19.12 2.98 15.22
C ALA A 43 -17.61 3.26 15.34
N PRO A 44 -16.72 2.43 14.76
CA PRO A 44 -15.30 2.72 14.74
C PRO A 44 -15.07 4.12 14.15
N ALA A 45 -14.41 4.99 14.89
CA ALA A 45 -14.04 6.31 14.38
C ALA A 45 -13.16 6.12 13.13
N PRO A 46 -13.33 6.95 12.08
CA PRO A 46 -12.43 6.95 10.93
C PRO A 46 -10.99 7.10 11.42
N GLN A 47 -10.17 6.08 11.19
CA GLN A 47 -8.76 6.14 11.53
C GLN A 47 -8.09 7.03 10.47
N THR A 48 -7.77 8.26 10.81
CA THR A 48 -6.97 9.13 9.94
C THR A 48 -5.56 8.51 9.85
N PRO A 49 -5.08 8.13 8.65
CA PRO A 49 -3.73 7.64 8.49
C PRO A 49 -2.73 8.65 9.06
N PRO A 50 -1.64 8.20 9.70
CA PRO A 50 -0.62 9.12 10.21
C PRO A 50 -0.10 10.00 9.07
N ALA A 51 -0.16 11.31 9.28
CA ALA A 51 0.31 12.29 8.30
C ALA A 51 1.80 12.06 8.04
N SER A 52 2.12 11.66 6.82
CA SER A 52 3.51 11.57 6.39
C SER A 52 4.13 12.97 6.37
N ASN A 53 5.29 13.11 7.01
CA ASN A 53 6.00 14.40 7.13
C ASN A 53 6.60 14.91 5.81
N LEU A 54 6.52 14.11 4.74
CA LEU A 54 6.87 14.55 3.38
C LEU A 54 5.72 15.35 2.76
N PRO A 55 6.04 16.40 1.98
CA PRO A 55 5.04 17.14 1.25
C PRO A 55 4.35 16.24 0.20
N PRO A 56 3.07 16.48 -0.12
CA PRO A 56 2.28 15.63 -1.01
C PRO A 56 2.94 15.32 -2.35
N ALA A 57 3.56 16.33 -2.98
CA ALA A 57 4.26 16.17 -4.26
C ALA A 57 5.43 15.19 -4.19
N ASP A 58 6.22 15.21 -3.11
CA ASP A 58 7.34 14.28 -2.94
C ASP A 58 6.88 12.87 -2.61
N ARG A 59 5.76 12.72 -1.88
CA ARG A 59 5.13 11.39 -1.67
C ARG A 59 4.64 10.79 -2.97
N LEU A 60 4.03 11.60 -3.84
CA LEU A 60 3.58 11.17 -5.15
C LEU A 60 4.75 10.73 -6.02
N VAL A 61 5.80 11.55 -6.10
CA VAL A 61 7.02 11.22 -6.86
C VAL A 61 7.65 9.92 -6.39
N ALA A 62 7.88 9.76 -5.08
CA ALA A 62 8.42 8.53 -4.53
C ALA A 62 7.52 7.29 -4.79
N SER A 63 6.20 7.50 -4.81
CA SER A 63 5.24 6.41 -5.09
C SER A 63 5.23 6.02 -6.57
N ILE A 64 5.42 6.98 -7.49
CA ILE A 64 5.56 6.70 -8.93
C ILE A 64 6.92 6.03 -9.21
N GLU A 65 7.99 6.47 -8.56
CA GLU A 65 9.32 5.84 -8.65
C GLU A 65 9.26 4.35 -8.29
N SER A 66 8.51 4.00 -7.25
CA SER A 66 8.33 2.60 -6.83
C SER A 66 7.48 1.75 -7.77
N GLU A 67 6.69 2.35 -8.66
CA GLU A 67 5.93 1.66 -9.72
C GLU A 67 6.66 1.65 -11.08
N GLY A 68 7.92 2.07 -11.13
CA GLY A 68 8.70 2.08 -12.37
C GLY A 68 8.56 3.38 -13.18
N CYS A 69 8.45 4.51 -12.50
CA CYS A 69 8.57 5.87 -13.07
C CYS A 69 7.43 6.34 -13.97
N LEU A 70 6.42 5.51 -14.20
CA LEU A 70 5.27 5.82 -15.04
C LEU A 70 3.98 5.63 -14.26
N LEU A 71 3.17 6.68 -14.22
CA LEU A 71 1.79 6.66 -13.75
C LEU A 71 0.86 6.43 -14.94
N ARG A 72 0.05 5.37 -14.88
CA ARG A 72 -0.94 4.99 -15.88
C ARG A 72 -2.27 4.62 -15.20
N GLN A 73 -3.32 4.45 -15.99
CA GLN A 73 -4.63 4.08 -15.46
C GLN A 73 -4.64 2.78 -14.65
N ASN A 74 -3.75 1.83 -14.97
CA ASN A 74 -3.72 0.53 -14.29
C ASN A 74 -2.97 0.51 -12.95
N ASN A 75 -2.17 1.54 -12.64
CA ASN A 75 -1.41 1.63 -11.37
C ASN A 75 -1.74 2.89 -10.55
N VAL A 76 -2.52 3.83 -11.08
CA VAL A 76 -2.87 5.08 -10.39
C VAL A 76 -3.48 4.85 -9.01
N ALA A 77 -4.36 3.86 -8.85
CA ALA A 77 -4.96 3.55 -7.56
C ALA A 77 -3.90 3.10 -6.52
N SER A 78 -2.97 2.24 -6.93
CA SER A 78 -1.88 1.76 -6.09
C SER A 78 -0.91 2.88 -5.70
N VAL A 79 -0.57 3.76 -6.66
CA VAL A 79 0.29 4.92 -6.40
C VAL A 79 -0.35 5.88 -5.41
N LEU A 80 -1.63 6.22 -5.60
CA LEU A 80 -2.34 7.14 -4.71
C LEU A 80 -2.49 6.57 -3.30
N LEU A 81 -2.79 5.28 -3.19
CA LEU A 81 -2.87 4.61 -1.90
C LEU A 81 -1.50 4.64 -1.17
N ARG A 82 -0.40 4.37 -1.88
CA ARG A 82 0.96 4.42 -1.32
C ARG A 82 1.38 5.84 -0.94
N ALA A 83 1.04 6.82 -1.77
CA ALA A 83 1.34 8.22 -1.52
C ALA A 83 0.45 8.81 -0.41
N ASN A 84 -0.59 8.07 0.01
CA ASN A 84 -1.67 8.52 0.87
C ASN A 84 -2.29 9.82 0.33
N LEU A 85 -2.70 9.76 -0.93
CA LEU A 85 -3.31 10.87 -1.67
C LEU A 85 -4.66 10.43 -2.23
N THR A 86 -5.53 11.40 -2.37
CA THR A 86 -6.80 11.27 -3.08
C THR A 86 -6.62 11.56 -4.57
N GLN A 87 -7.62 11.18 -5.37
CA GLN A 87 -7.62 11.50 -6.79
C GLN A 87 -7.77 13.00 -7.06
N GLN A 88 -8.45 13.74 -6.18
CA GLN A 88 -8.51 15.21 -6.28
C GLN A 88 -7.13 15.83 -6.05
N GLU A 89 -6.41 15.39 -5.01
CA GLU A 89 -5.04 15.86 -4.77
C GLU A 89 -4.10 15.56 -5.94
N LEU A 90 -4.27 14.41 -6.61
CA LEU A 90 -3.52 14.12 -7.85
C LEU A 90 -3.79 15.15 -8.94
N MET A 91 -5.06 15.51 -9.15
CA MET A 91 -5.46 16.48 -10.18
C MET A 91 -4.91 17.88 -9.88
N ASP A 92 -4.77 18.24 -8.60
CA ASP A 92 -4.15 19.49 -8.18
C ASP A 92 -2.61 19.48 -8.29
N LEU A 93 -1.98 18.34 -7.95
CA LEU A 93 -0.53 18.20 -7.91
C LEU A 93 0.10 17.96 -9.28
N ALA A 94 -0.55 17.17 -10.15
CA ALA A 94 -0.03 16.81 -11.47
C ALA A 94 0.39 18.03 -12.33
N PRO A 95 -0.42 19.10 -12.48
CA PRO A 95 0.00 20.27 -13.24
C PRO A 95 1.15 21.03 -12.57
N GLN A 96 1.25 21.02 -11.24
CA GLN A 96 2.36 21.65 -10.51
C GLN A 96 3.68 20.88 -10.72
N LEU A 97 3.61 19.55 -10.72
CA LEU A 97 4.74 18.67 -11.05
C LEU A 97 5.21 18.87 -12.49
N ALA A 98 4.28 19.04 -13.44
CA ALA A 98 4.61 19.35 -14.82
C ALA A 98 5.25 20.74 -14.97
N ALA A 99 4.66 21.77 -14.34
CA ALA A 99 5.17 23.14 -14.38
C ALA A 99 6.57 23.29 -13.74
N SER A 100 6.88 22.46 -12.74
CA SER A 100 8.19 22.40 -12.08
C SER A 100 9.22 21.53 -12.81
N GLY A 101 8.87 20.93 -13.96
CA GLY A 101 9.76 20.04 -14.73
C GLY A 101 10.05 18.72 -14.02
N ARG A 102 9.22 18.33 -13.04
CA ARG A 102 9.35 17.08 -12.27
C ARG A 102 8.52 15.94 -12.83
N ALA A 103 7.64 16.21 -13.79
CA ALA A 103 6.88 15.22 -14.51
C ALA A 103 6.61 15.68 -15.94
N GLU A 104 6.48 14.74 -16.86
CA GLU A 104 6.00 14.98 -18.22
C GLU A 104 4.79 14.10 -18.52
N VAL A 105 3.87 14.63 -19.33
CA VAL A 105 2.79 13.84 -19.90
C VAL A 105 3.28 13.28 -21.23
N THR A 106 3.29 11.97 -21.37
CA THR A 106 3.69 11.29 -22.60
C THR A 106 2.56 11.37 -23.64
N SER A 107 2.88 11.08 -24.90
CA SER A 107 1.90 11.12 -26.00
C SER A 107 0.76 10.10 -25.85
N ASP A 108 0.97 9.03 -25.08
CA ASP A 108 -0.04 8.03 -24.73
C ASP A 108 -0.92 8.42 -23.52
N GLY A 109 -0.71 9.61 -22.93
CA GLY A 109 -1.48 10.11 -21.80
C GLY A 109 -1.05 9.57 -20.43
N SER A 110 0.08 8.87 -20.36
CA SER A 110 0.73 8.49 -19.10
C SER A 110 1.52 9.68 -18.53
N VAL A 111 1.78 9.67 -17.22
CA VAL A 111 2.64 10.67 -16.58
C VAL A 111 3.96 10.01 -16.20
N ARG A 112 5.07 10.48 -16.78
CA ARG A 112 6.42 10.07 -16.41
C ARG A 112 6.99 11.06 -15.41
N VAL A 113 7.58 10.56 -14.33
CA VAL A 113 8.32 11.39 -13.38
C VAL A 113 9.72 11.63 -13.90
N ILE A 114 10.18 12.88 -13.80
CA ILE A 114 11.54 13.30 -14.09
C ILE A 114 12.26 13.46 -12.74
N SER A 115 13.09 12.47 -12.42
CA SER A 115 13.90 12.45 -11.21
C SER A 115 15.21 11.70 -11.46
N PRO A 116 16.21 11.82 -10.58
CA PRO A 116 17.47 11.06 -10.72
C PRO A 116 17.30 9.54 -10.78
N ARG A 117 16.16 9.01 -10.29
CA ARG A 117 15.84 7.57 -10.33
C ARG A 117 15.10 7.14 -11.59
N CYS A 118 14.59 8.10 -12.35
CA CYS A 118 13.70 7.90 -13.50
C CYS A 118 14.26 8.48 -14.80
N ALA A 119 15.59 8.66 -14.86
CA ALA A 119 16.33 9.18 -16.00
C ALA A 119 16.39 8.19 -17.18
#